data_AF-A0A6P0JT43-F1
#
_entry.id   AF-A0A6P0JT43-F1
#
_cell.length_a   1.000
_cell.length_b   1.000
_cell.length_c   1.000
_cell.angle_alpha   90.00
_cell.angle_beta   90.00
_cell.angle_gamma   90.00
#
_symmetry.space_group_name_H-M   'P 1'
#
loop_
_entity.id
_entity.type
_entity.pdbx_description
1 polymer ?
#
loop_
_entity_poly.entity_id
_entity_poly.type
_entity_poly.pdbx_seq_one_letter_code
_entity_poly.pdbx_strand_id
1 'polypeptide(L)' 'MIVSPSGDSPYFSHLPLLQEEKINFYTLPIPYVSDEEQQEIDEQLGLPNDYADEGFVNMTDWLTT' A
#
# COMPACT_ATOMS: atom_id res chain seq x y z
N MET A 1 -16.50 -1.42 -25.01
CA MET A 1 -17.34 -0.26 -24.63
C MET A 1 -17.41 -0.27 -23.12
N ILE A 2 -16.56 0.53 -22.46
CA ILE A 2 -16.62 0.65 -20.99
C ILE A 2 -17.67 1.73 -20.72
N VAL A 3 -18.80 1.33 -20.14
CA VAL A 3 -19.86 2.26 -19.75
C VAL A 3 -19.33 3.02 -18.54
N SER A 4 -18.99 4.30 -18.71
CA SER A 4 -18.66 5.17 -17.59
C SER A 4 -19.86 5.22 -16.65
N PRO A 5 -19.74 4.85 -15.37
CA PRO A 5 -20.91 4.77 -14.52
C PRO A 5 -21.40 6.19 -14.19
N SER A 6 -22.72 6.39 -14.23
CA SER A 6 -23.34 7.67 -13.86
C SER A 6 -23.04 8.01 -12.40
N GLY A 7 -22.88 9.29 -12.10
CA GLY A 7 -22.49 9.81 -10.76
C GLY A 7 -23.42 9.40 -9.61
N ASP A 8 -24.62 8.89 -9.92
CA ASP A 8 -25.62 8.44 -8.95
C ASP A 8 -25.58 6.92 -8.69
N SER A 9 -24.52 6.22 -9.10
CA SER A 9 -24.38 4.79 -8.81
C SER A 9 -24.29 4.56 -7.30
N PRO A 10 -25.20 3.75 -6.71
CA PRO A 10 -25.19 3.46 -5.27
C PRO A 10 -23.94 2.68 -4.84
N TYR A 11 -23.11 2.22 -5.77
CA TYR A 11 -21.83 1.60 -5.47
C TYR A 11 -20.72 2.62 -5.16
N PHE A 12 -20.82 3.86 -5.67
CA PHE A 12 -19.79 4.87 -5.47
C PHE A 12 -19.84 5.55 -4.11
N SER A 13 -21.00 5.56 -3.44
CA SER A 13 -21.13 6.04 -2.06
C SER A 13 -20.29 5.24 -1.06
N HIS A 14 -19.95 4.00 -1.39
CA HIS A 14 -19.19 3.09 -0.54
C HIS A 14 -17.69 3.02 -0.87
N LEU A 15 -17.23 3.63 -1.98
CA LEU A 15 -15.82 3.60 -2.34
C LEU A 15 -14.88 4.12 -1.24
N PRO A 16 -15.19 5.24 -0.55
CA PRO A 16 -14.33 5.72 0.53
C PRO A 16 -14.21 4.71 1.69
N LEU A 17 -15.33 4.06 2.05
CA LEU A 17 -15.36 3.03 3.10
C LEU A 17 -14.54 1.81 2.67
N LEU A 18 -14.68 1.35 1.43
CA LEU A 18 -13.88 0.23 0.91
C LEU A 18 -12.39 0.55 0.85
N GLN A 19 -12.04 1.82 0.61
CA GLN A 19 -10.65 2.25 0.61
C GLN A 19 -10.07 2.27 2.03
N GLU A 20 -10.81 2.78 3.01
CA GLU A 20 -10.44 2.77 4.42
C GLU A 20 -10.28 1.34 4.96
N GLU A 21 -11.27 0.47 4.72
CA GLU A 21 -11.24 -0.94 5.11
C GLU A 21 -10.05 -1.70 4.49
N LYS A 22 -9.71 -1.41 3.22
CA LYS A 22 -8.53 -1.98 2.57
C LYS A 22 -7.24 -1.54 3.26
N ILE A 23 -7.10 -0.25 3.58
CA ILE A 23 -5.90 0.26 4.28
C ILE A 23 -5.78 -0.41 5.64
N ASN A 24 -6.87 -0.46 6.40
CA ASN A 24 -6.91 -1.13 7.70
C ASN A 24 -6.52 -2.61 7.59
N PHE A 25 -7.05 -3.33 6.60
CA PHE A 25 -6.69 -4.72 6.37
C PHE A 25 -5.19 -4.93 6.11
N TYR A 26 -4.56 -4.04 5.32
CA TYR A 26 -3.13 -4.12 5.02
C TYR A 26 -2.22 -3.65 6.16
N THR A 27 -2.71 -2.77 7.05
CA THR A 27 -1.92 -2.27 8.19
C THR A 27 -2.03 -3.15 9.42
N LEU A 28 -3.14 -3.89 9.60
CA LEU A 28 -3.32 -4.84 10.71
C LEU A 28 -2.16 -5.84 10.91
N PRO A 29 -1.57 -6.46 9.87
CA PRO A 29 -0.47 -7.40 10.06
C PRO A 29 0.89 -6.73 10.31
N ILE A 30 1.01 -5.40 10.18
CA ILE A 30 2.28 -4.69 10.32
C ILE A 30 2.56 -4.45 11.81
N PRO A 31 3.64 -5.01 12.37
CA PRO A 31 3.99 -4.76 13.77
C PRO A 31 4.36 -3.29 13.96
N TYR A 32 4.01 -2.76 15.14
CA TYR A 32 4.51 -1.46 15.55
C TYR A 32 6.03 -1.52 15.75
N VAL A 33 6.72 -0.51 15.25
CA VAL A 33 8.17 -0.30 15.40
C VAL A 33 8.34 1.13 15.93
N SER A 34 9.10 1.27 17.01
CA SER A 34 9.47 2.59 17.56
C SER A 34 10.55 3.27 16.72
N ASP A 35 10.71 4.58 16.86
CA ASP A 35 11.74 5.33 16.14
C ASP A 35 13.17 4.83 16.44
N GLU A 36 13.40 4.37 17.69
CA GLU A 36 14.67 3.79 18.14
C GLU A 36 14.93 2.43 17.45
N GLU A 37 13.94 1.54 17.44
CA GLU A 37 14.04 0.26 16.73
C GLU A 37 14.22 0.45 15.22
N GLN A 38 13.53 1.43 14.62
CA GLN A 38 13.68 1.74 13.21
C GLN A 38 15.10 2.24 12.89
N GLN A 39 15.67 3.10 13.75
CA GLN A 39 17.05 3.55 13.59
C GLN A 39 18.04 2.37 13.67
N GLU A 40 17.86 1.45 14.62
CA GLU A 40 18.71 0.26 14.72
C GLU A 40 18.63 -0.63 13.47
N ILE A 41 17.43 -0.78 12.89
CA ILE A 41 17.20 -1.52 11.65
C ILE A 41 17.93 -0.84 10.48
N ASP A 42 17.78 0.47 10.34
CA ASP A 42 18.39 1.25 9.26
C ASP A 42 19.93 1.21 9.35
N GLU A 43 20.49 1.24 10.57
CA GLU A 43 21.94 1.10 10.78
C GLU A 43 22.47 -0.29 10.41
N GLN A 44 21.68 -1.34 10.63
CA GLN A 44 22.08 -2.73 10.36
C GLN A 44 21.88 -3.14 8.90
N LEU A 45 20.80 -2.67 8.27
CA LEU A 45 20.34 -3.12 6.96
C LEU A 45 20.43 -2.04 5.88
N GLY A 46 20.71 -0.78 6.23
CA GLY A 46 20.65 0.34 5.30
C GLY A 46 19.22 0.70 4.91
N LEU A 47 19.10 1.72 4.07
CA LEU A 47 17.83 2.18 3.53
C LEU A 47 17.48 1.42 2.25
N PRO A 48 16.18 1.28 1.90
CA PRO A 48 15.78 0.67 0.63
C PRO A 48 16.48 1.29 -0.60
N ASN A 49 16.79 2.59 -0.55
CA ASN A 49 17.49 3.32 -1.61
C ASN A 49 18.97 2.93 -1.77
N ASP A 50 19.55 2.20 -0.81
CA ASP A 50 20.94 1.75 -0.86
C ASP A 50 21.10 0.48 -1.72
N TYR A 51 19.99 -0.13 -2.13
CA TYR A 51 19.95 -1.36 -2.92
C TYR A 51 19.65 -1.08 -4.39
N ALA A 52 20.22 -1.89 -5.29
CA ALA A 52 19.95 -1.77 -6.72
C ALA A 52 18.52 -2.21 -7.07
N ASP A 53 17.86 -1.48 -7.96
CA ASP A 53 16.47 -1.71 -8.39
C ASP A 53 16.22 -3.12 -8.98
N GLU A 54 17.30 -3.78 -9.43
CA GLU A 54 17.32 -5.11 -10.05
C GLU A 54 16.71 -6.21 -9.16
N GLY A 55 16.69 -6.02 -7.84
CA GLY A 55 16.17 -6.96 -6.86
C GLY A 55 14.74 -6.68 -6.37
N PHE A 56 14.13 -5.57 -6.80
CA PHE A 56 12.81 -5.17 -6.32
C PHE A 56 11.71 -5.57 -7.31
N VAL A 57 10.60 -6.10 -6.77
CA VAL A 57 9.37 -6.35 -7.52
C VAL A 57 8.37 -5.28 -7.13
N ASN A 58 7.79 -4.60 -8.12
CA ASN A 58 6.71 -3.66 -7.87
C ASN A 58 5.46 -4.42 -7.42
N MET A 59 5.19 -4.38 -6.11
CA MET A 59 4.00 -4.99 -5.50
C MET A 59 2.69 -4.32 -5.93
N THR A 60 2.67 -3.37 -6.87
CA THR A 60 1.46 -2.74 -7.41
C THR A 60 1.22 -3.07 -8.88
N ASP A 61 2.11 -3.81 -9.55
CA ASP A 61 1.94 -4.17 -10.96
C ASP A 61 0.62 -4.91 -11.23
N TRP A 62 0.16 -5.71 -10.26
CA TRP A 62 -1.10 -6.45 -10.34
C TRP A 62 -2.37 -5.57 -10.32
N LEU A 63 -2.27 -4.28 -9.96
CA LEU A 63 -3.42 -3.36 -9.98
C LEU A 63 -3.78 -2.89 -11.40
N THR A 64 -2.92 -3.09 -12.38
CA THR A 64 -3.08 -2.60 -13.75
C THR A 64 -3.59 -3.65 -14.75
N THR A 65 -3.97 -4.84 -14.26
CA THR A 65 -4.57 -5.92 -15.08
C THR A 65 -6.07 -5.71 -15.28
#